data_AF-A0A3P8V798-F1
#
_entry.id   AF-A0A3P8V798-F1
#
_cell.length_a   1.000
_cell.length_b   1.000
_cell.length_c   1.000
_cell.angle_alpha   90.00
_cell.angle_beta   90.00
_cell.angle_gamma   90.00
#
_symmetry.space_group_name_H-M   'P 1'
#
loop_
_entity.id
_entity.type
_entity.pdbx_description
1 polymer ?
#
loop_
_entity_poly.entity_id
_entity_poly.type
_entity_poly.pdbx_seq_one_letter_code
_entity_poly.pdbx_strand_id
1 'polypeptide(L)'
;MGNLLKVLTKDIDNNGGNFFLDFENAQPSPSETEVWESVNQVLTEAREVLDELQAYTGAGEDIRQAIQSPGVERVQEKAWSAVVPLVSKLKTFYEFSVKLESSLRCLLVVLTCSSSSSSPTQQLEQKQALARQFAHILHFTLRFDELKFTCICCSCHLFQMTNPAIQNDFSYYRRTISRMKINKLNATEAGDVNNELANRMSLFYACATPMLKTLSDATSKFVSDMKGCIRVLKEQPASSVEGLLNALRYTTKHLNDETTSKQIKNMLLSN
;
A
#
# COMPACT_ATOMS: atom_id res chain seq x y z
N MET A 1 7.00 -14.90 18.98
CA MET A 1 6.28 -15.16 17.71
C MET A 1 5.79 -16.60 17.52
N GLY A 2 6.20 -17.60 18.32
CA GLY A 2 5.79 -19.01 18.12
C GLY A 2 4.31 -19.35 18.34
N ASN A 3 3.56 -18.55 19.11
CA ASN A 3 2.14 -18.82 19.36
C ASN A 3 1.20 -18.35 18.24
N LEU A 4 1.61 -17.39 17.40
CA LEU A 4 0.79 -16.92 16.28
C LEU A 4 0.70 -17.98 15.17
N LEU A 5 1.80 -18.70 14.93
CA LEU A 5 1.87 -19.84 14.01
C LEU A 5 0.94 -20.98 14.42
N LYS A 6 0.80 -21.26 15.73
CA LYS A 6 -0.15 -22.27 16.27
C LYS A 6 -1.62 -21.89 16.09
N VAL A 7 -1.92 -20.59 16.04
CA VAL A 7 -3.29 -20.10 15.83
C VAL A 7 -3.66 -20.13 14.35
N LEU A 8 -2.70 -19.87 13.45
CA LEU A 8 -2.90 -19.97 11.99
C LEU A 8 -2.94 -21.42 11.47
N THR A 9 -2.38 -22.39 12.21
CA THR A 9 -2.35 -23.81 11.83
C THR A 9 -3.55 -24.62 12.33
N LYS A 10 -4.31 -24.11 13.31
CA LYS A 10 -5.38 -24.86 13.98
C LYS A 10 -6.54 -25.28 13.06
N ASP A 11 -6.76 -24.55 11.96
CA ASP A 11 -7.77 -24.90 10.95
C ASP A 11 -7.17 -25.65 9.73
N ILE A 12 -5.84 -25.83 9.68
CA ILE A 12 -5.12 -26.56 8.62
C ILE A 12 -5.02 -28.06 8.97
N ASP A 13 -5.16 -28.40 10.25
CA ASP A 13 -4.95 -29.75 10.79
C ASP A 13 -5.95 -30.83 10.32
N ASN A 14 -7.03 -30.46 9.63
CA ASN A 14 -7.92 -31.45 8.99
C ASN A 14 -7.31 -32.05 7.70
N ASN A 15 -6.17 -31.56 7.22
CA ASN A 15 -5.47 -32.12 6.06
C ASN A 15 -3.94 -32.13 6.23
N GLY A 16 -3.44 -32.76 7.30
CA GLY A 16 -2.26 -33.64 7.25
C GLY A 16 -0.92 -33.10 6.72
N GLY A 17 -0.47 -31.91 7.11
CA GLY A 17 0.91 -31.49 6.86
C GLY A 17 1.32 -30.27 7.69
N ASN A 18 2.37 -30.41 8.50
CA ASN A 18 2.99 -29.28 9.19
C ASN A 18 3.62 -28.33 8.16
N PHE A 19 2.98 -27.18 7.94
CA PHE A 19 3.48 -26.10 7.09
C PHE A 19 4.70 -25.42 7.72
N PHE A 20 5.83 -25.37 6.99
CA PHE A 20 7.07 -24.75 7.45
C PHE A 20 7.47 -23.52 6.62
N LEU A 21 7.74 -22.41 7.31
CA LEU A 21 8.30 -21.19 6.73
C LEU A 21 9.53 -20.76 7.53
N ASP A 22 10.70 -20.73 6.88
CA ASP A 22 11.92 -20.22 7.51
C ASP A 22 11.96 -18.67 7.46
N PHE A 23 11.63 -18.04 8.58
CA PHE A 23 11.70 -16.60 8.74
C PHE A 23 13.09 -16.08 9.11
N GLU A 24 14.05 -16.94 9.42
CA GLU A 24 15.39 -16.52 9.83
C GLU A 24 16.36 -16.54 8.65
N ASN A 25 16.46 -17.68 7.95
CA ASN A 25 17.56 -17.93 7.02
C ASN A 25 17.14 -18.10 5.55
N ALA A 26 15.84 -18.06 5.22
CA ALA A 26 15.38 -18.22 3.83
C ALA A 26 16.09 -17.27 2.86
N GLN A 27 16.73 -17.85 1.85
CA GLN A 27 17.42 -17.16 0.76
C GLN A 27 16.64 -17.30 -0.55
N PRO A 28 16.66 -16.29 -1.43
CA PRO A 28 16.00 -16.39 -2.72
C PRO A 28 16.68 -17.44 -3.60
N SER A 29 15.88 -18.24 -4.30
CA SER A 29 16.37 -19.05 -5.41
C SER A 29 16.76 -18.16 -6.62
N PRO A 30 17.52 -18.69 -7.60
CA PRO A 30 17.85 -17.93 -8.82
C PRO A 30 16.61 -17.41 -9.56
N SER A 31 15.50 -18.15 -9.52
CA SER A 31 14.22 -17.73 -10.11
C SER A 31 13.49 -16.63 -9.34
N GLU A 32 13.84 -16.41 -8.08
CA GLU A 32 13.22 -15.38 -7.23
C GLU A 32 14.06 -14.12 -7.13
N THR A 33 15.35 -14.19 -7.49
CA THR A 33 16.35 -13.16 -7.17
C THR A 33 15.94 -11.76 -7.64
N GLU A 34 15.48 -11.63 -8.89
CA GLU A 34 15.06 -10.32 -9.45
C GLU A 34 13.91 -9.68 -8.64
N VAL A 35 12.86 -10.47 -8.37
CA VAL A 35 11.70 -9.98 -7.61
C VAL A 35 12.08 -9.72 -6.16
N TRP A 36 12.91 -10.60 -5.59
CA TRP A 36 13.38 -10.46 -4.22
C TRP A 36 14.19 -9.17 -4.04
N GLU A 37 15.14 -8.86 -4.94
CA GLU A 37 15.96 -7.65 -4.87
C GLU A 37 15.10 -6.39 -4.97
N SER A 38 14.18 -6.35 -5.93
CA SER A 38 13.23 -5.25 -6.12
C SER A 38 12.39 -4.98 -4.87
N VAL A 39 11.85 -6.03 -4.27
CA VAL A 39 11.05 -5.93 -3.03
C VAL A 39 11.92 -5.60 -1.82
N ASN A 40 13.16 -6.10 -1.77
CA ASN A 40 14.08 -5.83 -0.67
C ASN A 40 14.50 -4.36 -0.60
N GLN A 41 14.63 -3.70 -1.76
CA GLN A 41 14.86 -2.25 -1.82
C GLN A 41 13.71 -1.49 -1.15
N VAL A 42 12.47 -1.83 -1.48
CA VAL A 42 11.27 -1.21 -0.88
C VAL A 42 11.18 -1.51 0.61
N LEU A 43 11.50 -2.73 1.04
CA LEU A 43 11.53 -3.09 2.47
C LEU A 43 12.66 -2.39 3.26
N THR A 44 13.73 -1.98 2.60
CA THR A 44 14.80 -1.19 3.20
C THR A 44 14.30 0.24 3.43
N GLU A 45 13.71 0.87 2.40
CA GLU A 45 13.07 2.19 2.49
C GLU A 45 11.91 2.20 3.52
N ALA A 46 11.21 1.08 3.69
CA ALA A 46 10.14 0.92 4.68
C ALA A 46 10.60 1.23 6.11
N ARG A 47 11.86 0.94 6.46
CA ARG A 47 12.40 1.22 7.80
C ARG A 47 12.55 2.72 8.03
N GLU A 48 13.12 3.42 7.05
CA GLU A 48 13.27 4.88 7.09
C GLU A 48 11.91 5.56 7.21
N VAL A 49 10.90 5.09 6.46
CA VAL A 49 9.53 5.59 6.56
C VAL A 49 8.94 5.43 7.96
N LEU A 50 9.17 4.28 8.62
CA LEU A 50 8.72 4.08 10.01
C LEU A 50 9.44 4.99 10.99
N ASP A 51 10.76 5.13 10.86
CA ASP A 51 11.57 5.99 11.73
C ASP A 51 11.13 7.46 11.60
N GLU A 52 10.88 7.91 10.37
CA GLU A 52 10.40 9.26 10.09
C GLU A 52 8.99 9.51 10.61
N LEU A 53 8.09 8.53 10.51
CA LEU A 53 6.74 8.63 11.06
C LEU A 53 6.77 8.64 12.59
N GLN A 54 7.63 7.83 13.19
CA GLN A 54 7.83 7.81 14.64
C GLN A 54 8.40 9.13 15.17
N ALA A 55 9.25 9.80 14.38
CA ALA A 55 9.78 11.12 14.69
C ALA A 55 8.83 12.29 14.35
N TYR A 56 7.61 12.02 13.88
CA TYR A 56 6.67 13.06 13.46
C TYR A 56 6.02 13.78 14.64
N THR A 57 6.51 14.99 14.96
CA THR A 57 6.02 15.78 16.11
C THR A 57 4.80 16.65 15.79
N GLY A 58 4.59 16.97 14.51
CA GLY A 58 3.57 17.91 14.06
C GLY A 58 3.91 19.39 14.30
N ALA A 59 3.14 20.29 13.69
CA ALA A 59 3.28 21.75 13.79
C ALA A 59 2.09 22.43 14.52
N GLY A 60 1.37 21.65 15.34
CA GLY A 60 0.09 22.08 15.92
C GLY A 60 0.14 23.38 16.73
N GLU A 61 1.23 23.63 17.48
CA GLU A 61 1.37 24.86 18.27
C GLU A 61 1.55 26.10 17.39
N ASP A 62 2.48 26.05 16.43
CA ASP A 62 2.71 27.17 15.51
C ASP A 62 1.46 27.44 14.66
N ILE A 63 0.77 26.39 14.21
CA ILE A 63 -0.50 26.50 13.47
C ILE A 63 -1.58 27.17 14.32
N ARG A 64 -1.71 26.81 15.61
CA ARG A 64 -2.69 27.45 16.51
C ARG A 64 -2.40 28.95 16.66
N GLN A 65 -1.15 29.33 16.87
CA GLN A 65 -0.75 30.74 17.00
C GLN A 65 -1.05 31.52 15.71
N ALA A 66 -0.75 30.94 14.54
CA ALA A 66 -1.06 31.56 13.25
C ALA A 66 -2.57 31.74 13.03
N ILE A 67 -3.41 30.78 13.45
CA ILE A 67 -4.87 30.90 13.34
C ILE A 67 -5.42 31.98 14.30
N GLN A 68 -4.87 32.09 15.51
CA GLN A 68 -5.31 33.07 16.52
C GLN A 68 -4.91 34.50 16.16
N SER A 69 -3.79 34.68 15.45
CA SER A 69 -3.23 36.00 15.10
C SER A 69 -3.01 36.15 13.58
N PRO A 70 -4.09 36.19 12.77
CA PRO A 70 -3.99 36.18 11.30
C PRO A 70 -3.32 37.42 10.71
N GLY A 71 -3.33 38.56 11.42
CA GLY A 71 -2.71 39.81 10.97
C GLY A 71 -1.22 39.94 11.28
N VAL A 72 -0.61 38.97 11.96
CA VAL A 72 0.81 39.02 12.37
C VAL A 72 1.63 38.15 11.42
N GLU A 73 2.40 38.77 10.52
CA GLU A 73 3.16 38.08 9.48
C GLU A 73 4.16 37.05 10.04
N ARG A 74 4.92 37.44 11.08
CA ARG A 74 5.93 36.57 11.72
C ARG A 74 5.38 35.22 12.19
N VAL A 75 4.14 35.16 12.70
CA VAL A 75 3.55 33.88 13.15
C VAL A 75 3.03 33.05 11.97
N GLN A 76 2.62 33.69 10.87
CA GLN A 76 2.26 32.98 9.64
C GLN A 76 3.49 32.32 9.02
N GLU A 77 4.60 33.07 8.91
CA GLU A 77 5.88 32.55 8.41
C GLU A 77 6.38 31.40 9.27
N LYS A 78 6.35 31.54 10.60
CA LYS A 78 6.78 30.49 11.52
C LYS A 78 5.98 29.19 11.34
N ALA A 79 4.64 29.28 11.27
CA ALA A 79 3.78 28.13 11.03
C ALA A 79 4.02 27.52 9.65
N TRP A 80 4.26 28.35 8.63
CA TRP A 80 4.59 27.91 7.28
C TRP A 80 5.92 27.14 7.24
N SER A 81 6.99 27.71 7.79
CA SER A 81 8.30 27.08 7.87
C SER A 81 8.30 25.77 8.66
N ALA A 82 7.43 25.64 9.67
CA ALA A 82 7.25 24.40 10.43
C ALA A 82 6.47 23.33 9.65
N VAL A 83 5.39 23.72 8.95
CA VAL A 83 4.48 22.74 8.31
C VAL A 83 5.02 22.21 6.97
N VAL A 84 5.76 23.00 6.20
CA VAL A 84 6.29 22.61 4.89
C VAL A 84 7.12 21.31 4.93
N PRO A 85 8.16 21.18 5.78
CA PRO A 85 8.94 19.94 5.84
C PRO A 85 8.10 18.74 6.30
N LEU A 86 7.13 18.95 7.21
CA LEU A 86 6.23 17.89 7.66
C LEU A 86 5.34 17.39 6.51
N VAL A 87 4.81 18.29 5.68
CA VAL A 87 4.01 17.92 4.51
C VAL A 87 4.85 17.22 3.44
N SER A 88 6.13 17.58 3.30
CA SER A 88 7.07 16.84 2.46
C SER A 88 7.20 15.38 2.92
N LYS A 89 7.33 15.13 4.24
CA LYS A 89 7.29 13.75 4.79
C LYS A 89 5.98 13.04 4.49
N LEU A 90 4.84 13.73 4.66
CA LEU A 90 3.54 13.15 4.34
C LEU A 90 3.40 12.78 2.85
N LYS A 91 4.03 13.56 1.96
CA LYS A 91 4.11 13.22 0.53
C LYS A 91 4.94 11.95 0.33
N THR A 92 6.13 11.87 0.94
CA THR A 92 7.00 10.69 0.88
C THR A 92 6.27 9.43 1.34
N PHE A 93 5.54 9.47 2.47
CA PHE A 93 4.81 8.29 2.96
C PHE A 93 3.68 7.86 2.01
N TYR A 94 2.98 8.81 1.40
CA TYR A 94 1.94 8.50 0.41
C TYR A 94 2.57 7.89 -0.85
N GLU A 95 3.64 8.47 -1.38
CA GLU A 95 4.35 7.93 -2.55
C GLU A 95 4.94 6.55 -2.27
N PHE A 96 5.44 6.33 -1.05
CA PHE A 96 5.87 5.02 -0.59
C PHE A 96 4.72 4.00 -0.61
N SER A 97 3.50 4.39 -0.21
CA SER A 97 2.33 3.50 -0.29
C SER A 97 2.05 2.99 -1.71
N VAL A 98 2.30 3.84 -2.72
CA VAL A 98 2.15 3.47 -4.14
C VAL A 98 3.25 2.49 -4.57
N LYS A 99 4.50 2.71 -4.15
CA LYS A 99 5.60 1.75 -4.36
C LYS A 99 5.29 0.40 -3.70
N LEU A 100 4.79 0.42 -2.46
CA LEU A 100 4.45 -0.77 -1.69
C LEU A 100 3.32 -1.57 -2.37
N GLU A 101 2.31 -0.89 -2.95
CA GLU A 101 1.30 -1.53 -3.80
C GLU A 101 1.93 -2.28 -4.97
N SER A 102 2.86 -1.64 -5.71
CA SER A 102 3.54 -2.27 -6.83
C SER A 102 4.33 -3.51 -6.40
N SER A 103 5.11 -3.41 -5.31
CA SER A 103 5.85 -4.55 -4.76
C SER A 103 4.93 -5.69 -4.32
N LEU A 104 3.80 -5.37 -3.68
CA LEU A 104 2.79 -6.38 -3.31
C LEU A 104 2.25 -7.10 -4.55
N ARG A 105 1.89 -6.35 -5.60
CA ARG A 105 1.41 -6.96 -6.85
C ARG A 105 2.46 -7.90 -7.46
N CYS A 106 3.73 -7.50 -7.50
CA CYS A 106 4.83 -8.34 -7.99
C CYS A 106 4.96 -9.64 -7.19
N LEU A 107 4.90 -9.56 -5.85
CA LEU A 107 4.90 -10.75 -5.00
C LEU A 107 3.68 -11.64 -5.26
N LEU A 108 2.48 -11.06 -5.33
CA LEU A 108 1.25 -11.82 -5.57
C LEU A 108 1.29 -12.54 -6.92
N VAL A 109 1.83 -11.92 -7.98
CA VAL A 109 2.05 -12.61 -9.26
C VAL A 109 2.89 -13.86 -9.04
N VAL A 110 4.09 -13.75 -8.46
CA VAL A 110 5.01 -14.88 -8.34
C VAL A 110 4.53 -15.95 -7.35
N LEU A 111 3.93 -15.54 -6.24
CA LEU A 111 3.42 -16.44 -5.21
C LEU A 111 2.15 -17.18 -5.65
N THR A 112 1.39 -16.64 -6.61
CA THR A 112 0.17 -17.29 -7.12
C THR A 112 0.32 -17.88 -8.53
N CYS A 113 1.41 -17.59 -9.24
CA CYS A 113 1.71 -18.14 -10.57
C CYS A 113 1.81 -19.68 -10.52
N SER A 114 0.75 -20.33 -11.02
CA SER A 114 0.56 -21.78 -11.00
C SER A 114 1.26 -22.45 -12.19
N SER A 115 2.60 -22.41 -12.25
CA SER A 115 3.33 -23.09 -13.34
C SER A 115 3.40 -24.63 -13.17
N SER A 116 2.98 -25.13 -12.01
CA SER A 116 2.89 -26.56 -11.68
C SER A 116 1.64 -26.79 -10.82
N SER A 117 1.14 -28.03 -10.75
CA SER A 117 -0.02 -28.46 -9.95
C SER A 117 0.21 -28.40 -8.43
N SER A 118 0.98 -27.41 -7.98
CA SER A 118 1.36 -27.20 -6.58
C SER A 118 0.23 -26.49 -5.84
N SER A 119 -0.11 -26.97 -4.65
CA SER A 119 -1.04 -26.28 -3.76
C SER A 119 -0.48 -24.92 -3.29
N PRO A 120 -1.31 -23.97 -2.81
CA PRO A 120 -0.83 -22.70 -2.26
C PRO A 120 0.21 -22.89 -1.15
N THR A 121 0.01 -23.93 -0.32
CA THR A 121 0.95 -24.33 0.74
C THR A 121 2.32 -24.70 0.16
N GLN A 122 2.35 -25.50 -0.91
CA GLN A 122 3.59 -25.90 -1.59
C GLN A 122 4.28 -24.72 -2.28
N GLN A 123 3.52 -23.77 -2.82
CA GLN A 123 4.11 -22.56 -3.41
C GLN A 123 4.82 -21.70 -2.35
N LEU A 124 4.25 -21.57 -1.15
CA LEU A 124 4.87 -20.85 -0.05
C LEU A 124 6.10 -21.58 0.51
N GLU A 125 6.06 -22.92 0.57
CA GLU A 125 7.21 -23.74 0.98
C GLU A 125 8.36 -23.72 -0.03
N GLN A 126 8.05 -23.59 -1.32
CA GLN A 126 9.06 -23.45 -2.38
C GLN A 126 9.63 -22.05 -2.45
N LYS A 127 8.79 -21.02 -2.24
CA LYS A 127 9.15 -19.60 -2.38
C LYS A 127 9.28 -18.90 -1.03
N GLN A 128 10.05 -19.49 -0.12
CA GLN A 128 10.10 -19.04 1.28
C GLN A 128 10.63 -17.61 1.43
N ALA A 129 11.61 -17.21 0.61
CA ALA A 129 12.18 -15.87 0.66
C ALA A 129 11.14 -14.80 0.29
N LEU A 130 10.33 -15.05 -0.75
CA LEU A 130 9.25 -14.14 -1.14
C LEU A 130 8.07 -14.18 -0.16
N ALA A 131 7.74 -15.35 0.40
CA ALA A 131 6.74 -15.47 1.47
C ALA A 131 7.13 -14.66 2.71
N ARG A 132 8.41 -14.67 3.08
CA ARG A 132 8.97 -13.83 4.15
C ARG A 132 8.84 -12.34 3.82
N GLN A 133 9.16 -11.92 2.60
CA GLN A 133 8.99 -10.52 2.19
C GLN A 133 7.52 -10.08 2.23
N PHE A 134 6.59 -10.96 1.84
CA PHE A 134 5.15 -10.68 1.96
C PHE A 134 4.75 -10.44 3.41
N ALA A 135 5.23 -11.27 4.34
CA ALA A 135 5.00 -11.05 5.77
C ALA A 135 5.63 -9.74 6.28
N HIS A 136 6.82 -9.36 5.81
CA HIS A 136 7.45 -8.08 6.16
C HIS A 136 6.67 -6.87 5.62
N ILE A 137 6.07 -6.96 4.43
CA ILE A 137 5.16 -5.93 3.90
C ILE A 137 3.94 -5.76 4.83
N LEU A 138 3.33 -6.87 5.26
CA LEU A 138 2.20 -6.83 6.20
C LEU A 138 2.62 -6.28 7.57
N HIS A 139 3.80 -6.65 8.05
CA HIS A 139 4.34 -6.14 9.31
C HIS A 139 4.54 -4.63 9.26
N PHE A 140 5.22 -4.11 8.22
CA PHE A 140 5.35 -2.67 7.99
C PHE A 140 3.99 -1.99 7.95
N THR A 141 3.03 -2.56 7.19
CA THR A 141 1.69 -1.99 7.01
C THR A 141 0.98 -1.76 8.34
N LEU A 142 0.96 -2.79 9.19
CA LEU A 142 0.34 -2.70 10.51
C LEU A 142 1.08 -1.73 11.43
N ARG A 143 2.42 -1.74 11.40
CA ARG A 143 3.24 -0.83 12.21
C ARG A 143 3.08 0.63 11.81
N PHE A 144 3.03 0.93 10.50
CA PHE A 144 2.79 2.27 10.00
C PHE A 144 1.41 2.77 10.46
N ASP A 145 0.37 1.97 10.25
CA ASP A 145 -0.99 2.35 10.62
C ASP A 145 -1.11 2.53 12.14
N GLU A 146 -0.50 1.65 12.94
CA GLU A 146 -0.41 1.77 14.41
C GLU A 146 0.29 3.06 14.84
N LEU A 147 1.44 3.41 14.25
CA LEU A 147 2.16 4.64 14.56
C LEU A 147 1.36 5.89 14.16
N LYS A 148 0.67 5.86 13.02
CA LYS A 148 -0.25 6.93 12.62
C LYS A 148 -1.40 7.08 13.63
N PHE A 149 -1.79 6.01 14.32
CA PHE A 149 -2.80 6.03 15.37
C PHE A 149 -2.29 6.42 16.76
N THR A 150 -1.00 6.24 17.04
CA THR A 150 -0.43 6.39 18.38
C THR A 150 0.04 7.82 18.63
N CYS A 151 -0.44 8.45 19.71
CA CYS A 151 0.09 9.73 20.19
C CYS A 151 1.51 9.52 20.76
N ILE A 152 2.49 10.31 20.31
CA ILE A 152 3.86 10.32 20.86
C ILE A 152 3.91 11.06 22.23
N CYS A 153 2.76 11.35 22.84
CA CYS A 153 2.68 11.92 24.17
C CYS A 153 2.85 10.83 25.25
N CYS A 154 4.10 10.61 25.66
CA CYS A 154 4.57 9.61 26.63
C CYS A 154 4.06 9.74 28.09
N SER A 155 2.82 10.21 28.34
CA SER A 155 2.36 10.42 29.74
C SER A 155 0.88 10.18 30.02
N CYS A 156 0.07 9.78 29.03
CA CYS A 156 -1.34 9.46 29.27
C CYS A 156 -1.61 7.99 28.93
N HIS A 157 -1.88 7.18 29.97
CA HIS A 157 -2.47 5.83 29.86
C HIS A 157 -3.91 5.83 29.32
N LEU A 158 -4.33 6.93 28.70
CA LEU A 158 -5.63 7.06 28.08
C LEU A 158 -5.42 6.80 26.59
N PHE A 159 -6.08 5.77 26.07
CA PHE A 159 -6.32 5.52 24.65
C PHE A 159 -7.00 6.76 24.02
N GLN A 160 -6.28 7.87 23.86
CA GLN A 160 -6.70 8.95 22.99
C GLN A 160 -6.35 8.52 21.58
N MET A 161 -7.41 8.07 20.92
CA MET A 161 -7.45 7.64 19.54
C MET A 161 -7.06 8.80 18.61
N THR A 162 -6.21 8.49 17.64
CA THR A 162 -5.73 9.33 16.53
C THR A 162 -4.64 10.34 16.90
N ASN A 163 -3.51 10.31 16.17
CA ASN A 163 -2.61 11.45 16.07
C ASN A 163 -3.30 12.51 15.18
N PRO A 164 -3.90 13.57 15.74
CA PRO A 164 -4.63 14.54 14.93
C PRO A 164 -3.68 15.44 14.13
N ALA A 165 -2.38 15.45 14.46
CA ALA A 165 -1.42 16.38 13.88
C ALA A 165 -1.28 16.18 12.36
N ILE A 166 -1.17 14.93 11.88
CA ILE A 166 -1.01 14.63 10.45
C ILE A 166 -2.14 15.27 9.61
N GLN A 167 -3.40 15.07 10.00
CA GLN A 167 -4.54 15.62 9.27
C GLN A 167 -4.65 17.13 9.43
N ASN A 168 -4.36 17.67 10.63
CA ASN A 168 -4.42 19.10 10.90
C ASN A 168 -3.36 19.88 10.12
N ASP A 169 -2.12 19.38 10.13
CA ASP A 169 -0.97 19.98 9.46
C ASP A 169 -1.20 20.00 7.95
N PHE A 170 -1.64 18.88 7.38
CA PHE A 170 -1.94 18.79 5.96
C PHE A 170 -3.12 19.69 5.57
N SER A 171 -4.18 19.74 6.39
CA SER A 171 -5.33 20.62 6.16
C SER A 171 -4.98 22.10 6.29
N TYR A 172 -4.07 22.47 7.19
CA TYR A 172 -3.55 23.83 7.29
C TYR A 172 -2.75 24.19 6.04
N TYR A 173 -1.80 23.34 5.63
CA TYR A 173 -1.00 23.54 4.41
C TYR A 173 -1.86 23.77 3.17
N ARG A 174 -2.87 22.91 2.94
CA ARG A 174 -3.79 23.04 1.79
C ARG A 174 -4.53 24.38 1.79
N ARG A 175 -5.03 24.82 2.96
CA ARG A 175 -5.73 26.11 3.09
C ARG A 175 -4.80 27.29 2.84
N THR A 176 -3.55 27.21 3.30
CA THR A 176 -2.54 28.27 3.13
C THR A 176 -2.12 28.41 1.67
N ILE A 177 -1.81 27.31 0.97
CA ILE A 177 -1.50 27.32 -0.47
C ILE A 177 -2.67 27.91 -1.29
N SER A 178 -3.91 27.53 -0.97
CA SER A 178 -5.09 28.05 -1.66
C SER A 178 -5.19 29.58 -1.55
N ARG A 179 -4.97 30.15 -0.36
CA ARG A 179 -4.95 31.60 -0.14
C ARG A 179 -3.79 32.29 -0.86
N MET A 180 -2.59 31.71 -0.82
CA MET A 180 -1.40 32.28 -1.50
C MET A 180 -1.60 32.37 -3.02
N LYS A 181 -2.21 31.35 -3.63
CA LYS A 181 -2.52 31.33 -5.08
C LYS A 181 -3.52 32.42 -5.48
N ILE A 182 -4.53 32.69 -4.65
CA ILE A 182 -5.52 33.75 -4.90
C ILE A 182 -4.87 35.14 -4.84
N ASN A 183 -3.91 35.33 -3.93
CA ASN A 183 -3.25 36.62 -3.72
C ASN A 183 -2.10 36.92 -4.71
N LYS A 184 -1.82 36.04 -5.69
CA LYS A 184 -0.72 36.16 -6.68
C LYS A 184 0.68 36.40 -6.07
N LEU A 185 0.89 36.09 -4.79
CA LEU A 185 2.20 36.15 -4.16
C LEU A 185 2.98 34.88 -4.57
N ASN A 186 4.02 35.05 -5.39
CA ASN A 186 5.04 34.04 -5.74
C ASN A 186 4.48 32.63 -6.04
N ALA A 187 3.70 32.51 -7.12
CA ALA A 187 3.09 31.25 -7.56
C ALA A 187 4.09 30.19 -8.05
N THR A 188 5.39 30.50 -8.13
CA THR A 188 6.37 29.69 -8.85
C THR A 188 7.17 28.70 -7.99
N GLU A 189 7.20 28.82 -6.65
CA GLU A 189 8.15 28.03 -5.83
C GLU A 189 7.57 27.38 -4.56
N ALA A 190 6.30 27.63 -4.21
CA ALA A 190 5.85 27.38 -2.83
C ALA A 190 5.20 26.00 -2.55
N GLY A 191 5.13 25.05 -3.48
CA GLY A 191 4.50 23.77 -3.13
C GLY A 191 4.73 22.61 -4.07
N ASP A 192 5.53 21.64 -3.59
CA ASP A 192 5.80 20.33 -4.22
C ASP A 192 4.58 19.41 -4.35
N VAL A 193 3.41 19.86 -3.89
CA VAL A 193 2.15 19.11 -3.90
C VAL A 193 1.14 19.84 -4.79
N ASN A 194 0.90 19.29 -5.99
CA ASN A 194 -0.15 19.79 -6.87
C ASN A 194 -1.56 19.48 -6.31
N ASN A 195 -2.60 20.11 -6.86
CA ASN A 195 -3.96 20.00 -6.30
C ASN A 195 -4.53 18.56 -6.37
N GLU A 196 -4.21 17.82 -7.42
CA GLU A 196 -4.67 16.43 -7.60
C GLU A 196 -4.00 15.49 -6.60
N LEU A 197 -2.68 15.58 -6.44
CA LEU A 197 -1.91 14.85 -5.44
C LEU A 197 -2.41 15.18 -4.03
N ALA A 198 -2.69 16.46 -3.75
CA ALA A 198 -3.23 16.88 -2.46
C ALA A 198 -4.59 16.22 -2.13
N ASN A 199 -5.45 16.05 -3.14
CA ASN A 199 -6.74 15.36 -2.97
C ASN A 199 -6.54 13.87 -2.65
N ARG A 200 -5.65 13.18 -3.37
CA ARG A 200 -5.33 11.76 -3.13
C ARG A 200 -4.72 11.54 -1.74
N MET A 201 -3.76 12.37 -1.36
CA MET A 201 -3.18 12.36 -0.01
C MET A 201 -4.23 12.62 1.08
N SER A 202 -5.19 13.53 0.84
CA SER A 202 -6.24 13.81 1.82
C SER A 202 -7.12 12.59 2.08
N LEU A 203 -7.50 11.86 1.02
CA LEU A 203 -8.26 10.61 1.14
C LEU A 203 -7.43 9.52 1.83
N PHE A 204 -6.15 9.43 1.50
CA PHE A 204 -5.22 8.50 2.15
C PHE A 204 -5.18 8.74 3.66
N TYR A 205 -4.88 9.96 4.11
CA TYR A 205 -4.77 10.27 5.54
C TYR A 205 -6.10 10.36 6.30
N ALA A 206 -7.22 10.53 5.59
CA ALA A 206 -8.56 10.41 6.18
C ALA A 206 -8.88 8.97 6.58
N CYS A 207 -8.23 7.98 5.95
CA CYS A 207 -8.41 6.58 6.30
C CYS A 207 -7.85 6.29 7.71
N ALA A 208 -8.55 5.42 8.44
CA ALA A 208 -8.06 4.83 9.68
C ALA A 208 -6.70 4.17 9.44
N THR A 209 -6.67 3.18 8.54
CA THR A 209 -5.55 2.31 8.22
C THR A 209 -5.11 2.52 6.77
N PRO A 210 -4.45 3.65 6.46
CA PRO A 210 -4.12 4.03 5.08
C PRO A 210 -3.31 2.97 4.33
N MET A 211 -2.28 2.40 4.96
CA MET A 211 -1.46 1.38 4.29
C MET A 211 -2.27 0.10 4.09
N LEU A 212 -3.00 -0.37 5.10
CA LEU A 212 -3.81 -1.58 4.97
C LEU A 212 -4.90 -1.44 3.90
N LYS A 213 -5.51 -0.25 3.78
CA LYS A 213 -6.48 0.05 2.71
C LYS A 213 -5.82 -0.02 1.34
N THR A 214 -4.64 0.55 1.17
CA THR A 214 -3.87 0.46 -0.09
C THR A 214 -3.59 -1.00 -0.46
N LEU A 215 -3.12 -1.82 0.48
CA LEU A 215 -2.86 -3.25 0.22
C LEU A 215 -4.15 -4.02 -0.11
N SER A 216 -5.25 -3.73 0.60
CA SER A 216 -6.57 -4.34 0.35
C SER A 216 -7.07 -4.02 -1.06
N ASP A 217 -6.93 -2.76 -1.49
CA ASP A 217 -7.33 -2.32 -2.83
C ASP A 217 -6.44 -2.92 -3.91
N ALA A 218 -5.12 -2.96 -3.69
CA ALA A 218 -4.16 -3.59 -4.57
C ALA A 218 -4.48 -5.07 -4.78
N THR A 219 -4.79 -5.80 -3.71
CA THR A 219 -5.15 -7.23 -3.75
C THR A 219 -6.48 -7.44 -4.46
N SER A 220 -7.49 -6.61 -4.16
CA SER A 220 -8.79 -6.67 -4.82
C SER A 220 -8.68 -6.40 -6.32
N LYS A 221 -7.85 -5.44 -6.71
CA LYS A 221 -7.56 -5.11 -8.10
C LYS A 221 -6.77 -6.23 -8.79
N PHE A 222 -5.76 -6.80 -8.13
CA PHE A 222 -5.02 -7.97 -8.62
C PHE A 222 -5.96 -9.14 -8.98
N VAL A 223 -6.92 -9.45 -8.10
CA VAL A 223 -7.92 -10.51 -8.36
C VAL A 223 -8.92 -10.12 -9.47
N SER A 224 -9.19 -8.82 -9.65
CA SER A 224 -10.17 -8.31 -10.62
C SER A 224 -9.59 -8.10 -12.02
N ASP A 225 -8.31 -7.79 -12.17
CA ASP A 225 -7.69 -7.37 -13.44
C ASP A 225 -7.84 -8.44 -14.54
N MET A 226 -7.76 -9.74 -14.22
CA MET A 226 -8.01 -10.82 -15.20
C MET A 226 -9.47 -10.84 -15.69
N LYS A 227 -10.44 -10.58 -14.79
CA LYS A 227 -11.86 -10.46 -15.16
C LYS A 227 -12.10 -9.20 -15.99
N GLY A 228 -11.40 -8.11 -15.67
CA GLY A 228 -11.47 -6.83 -16.38
C GLY A 228 -11.03 -6.93 -17.84
N CYS A 229 -9.88 -7.57 -18.10
CA CYS A 229 -9.39 -7.78 -19.47
C CYS A 229 -10.38 -8.57 -20.34
N ILE A 230 -10.97 -9.64 -19.79
CA ILE A 230 -11.96 -10.44 -20.52
C ILE A 230 -13.26 -9.67 -20.74
N ARG A 231 -13.70 -8.86 -19.76
CA ARG A 231 -14.89 -8.02 -19.90
C ARG A 231 -14.74 -6.95 -21.00
N VAL A 232 -13.59 -6.26 -21.04
CA VAL A 232 -13.30 -5.26 -22.08
C VAL A 232 -13.35 -5.89 -23.47
N LEU A 233 -12.78 -7.10 -23.62
CA LEU A 233 -12.88 -7.84 -24.88
C LEU A 233 -14.34 -8.17 -25.22
N LYS A 234 -15.14 -8.64 -24.27
CA LYS A 234 -16.57 -8.96 -24.49
C LYS A 234 -17.46 -7.74 -24.78
N GLU A 235 -17.04 -6.54 -24.42
CA GLU A 235 -17.77 -5.28 -24.70
C GLU A 235 -17.50 -4.74 -26.12
N GLN A 236 -16.53 -5.29 -26.85
CA GLN A 236 -16.26 -4.94 -28.24
C GLN A 236 -17.11 -5.76 -29.22
N PRO A 237 -17.32 -5.30 -30.48
CA PRO A 237 -18.02 -6.07 -31.49
C PRO A 237 -17.36 -7.44 -31.69
N ALA A 238 -18.13 -8.53 -31.63
CA ALA A 238 -17.60 -9.89 -31.67
C ALA A 238 -16.67 -10.14 -32.89
N SER A 239 -16.94 -9.50 -34.03
CA SER A 239 -16.13 -9.61 -35.25
C SER A 239 -14.70 -9.08 -35.10
N SER A 240 -14.40 -8.19 -34.15
CA SER A 240 -13.06 -7.61 -33.97
C SER A 240 -12.22 -8.28 -32.88
N VAL A 241 -12.84 -9.02 -31.96
CA VAL A 241 -12.17 -9.58 -30.77
C VAL A 241 -12.20 -11.10 -30.67
N GLU A 242 -12.94 -11.81 -31.55
CA GLU A 242 -13.05 -13.26 -31.48
C GLU A 242 -11.67 -13.96 -31.59
N GLY A 243 -10.77 -13.43 -32.41
CA GLY A 243 -9.39 -13.91 -32.51
C GLY A 243 -8.60 -13.75 -31.19
N LEU A 244 -8.81 -12.65 -30.46
CA LEU A 244 -8.16 -12.39 -29.17
C LEU A 244 -8.77 -13.26 -28.06
N LEU A 245 -10.10 -13.45 -28.05
CA LEU A 245 -10.77 -14.38 -27.14
C LEU A 245 -10.33 -15.83 -27.39
N ASN A 246 -10.15 -16.23 -28.65
CA ASN A 246 -9.64 -17.54 -29.01
C ASN A 246 -8.16 -17.70 -28.64
N ALA A 247 -7.35 -16.66 -28.77
CA ALA A 247 -5.98 -16.68 -28.25
C ALA A 247 -5.98 -16.94 -26.73
N LEU A 248 -6.87 -16.28 -25.97
CA LEU A 248 -7.04 -16.53 -24.54
C LEU A 248 -7.59 -17.94 -24.24
N ARG A 249 -8.48 -18.50 -25.07
CA ARG A 249 -9.05 -19.84 -24.88
C ARG A 249 -8.04 -20.96 -25.14
N TYR A 250 -7.23 -20.83 -26.19
CA TYR A 250 -6.42 -21.93 -26.71
C TYR A 250 -4.92 -21.80 -26.45
N THR A 251 -4.43 -20.57 -26.24
CA THR A 251 -3.00 -20.30 -26.05
C THR A 251 -2.65 -20.12 -24.56
N THR A 252 -3.64 -19.85 -23.72
CA THR A 252 -3.41 -19.68 -22.28
C THR A 252 -3.21 -21.03 -21.62
N LYS A 253 -1.97 -21.28 -21.17
CA LYS A 253 -1.54 -22.53 -20.54
C LYS A 253 -2.40 -22.96 -19.35
N HIS A 254 -2.90 -21.99 -18.57
CA HIS A 254 -3.52 -22.23 -17.26
C HIS A 254 -5.05 -22.06 -17.25
N LEU A 255 -5.71 -21.84 -18.39
CA LEU A 255 -7.15 -21.57 -18.40
C LEU A 255 -7.98 -22.75 -17.88
N ASN A 256 -7.54 -23.97 -18.19
CA ASN A 256 -8.29 -25.19 -17.85
C ASN A 256 -7.95 -25.76 -16.46
N ASP A 257 -6.92 -25.24 -15.79
CA ASP A 257 -6.45 -25.71 -14.47
C ASP A 257 -7.55 -25.62 -13.42
N GLU A 258 -7.68 -26.60 -12.52
CA GLU A 258 -8.73 -26.62 -11.49
C GLU A 258 -8.69 -25.41 -10.54
N THR A 259 -7.50 -24.82 -10.36
CA THR A 259 -7.24 -23.62 -9.55
C THR A 259 -7.73 -22.33 -10.20
N THR A 260 -7.98 -22.33 -11.51
CA THR A 260 -8.44 -21.15 -12.24
C THR A 260 -9.88 -20.80 -11.87
N SER A 261 -10.10 -19.54 -11.48
CA SER A 261 -11.40 -19.05 -11.00
C SER A 261 -12.56 -19.49 -11.91
N LYS A 262 -13.56 -20.16 -11.31
CA LYS A 262 -14.78 -20.59 -12.02
C LYS A 262 -15.43 -19.45 -12.79
N GLN A 263 -15.36 -18.23 -12.26
CA GLN A 263 -15.94 -17.06 -12.90
C GLN A 263 -15.18 -16.67 -14.18
N ILE A 264 -13.84 -16.77 -14.20
CA ILE A 264 -13.01 -16.51 -15.39
C ILE A 264 -13.26 -17.59 -16.45
N LYS A 265 -13.33 -18.86 -16.03
CA LYS A 265 -13.72 -19.98 -16.90
C LYS A 265 -15.09 -19.75 -17.52
N ASN A 266 -16.09 -19.38 -16.71
CA ASN A 266 -17.40 -19.03 -17.22
C ASN A 266 -17.30 -17.88 -18.22
N MET A 267 -16.56 -16.81 -17.92
CA MET A 267 -16.45 -15.68 -18.85
C MET A 267 -15.81 -16.04 -20.20
N LEU A 268 -14.91 -17.02 -20.29
CA LEU A 268 -14.25 -17.40 -21.55
C LEU A 268 -14.87 -18.62 -22.25
N LEU A 269 -15.45 -19.56 -21.49
CA LEU A 269 -15.93 -20.85 -21.98
C LEU A 269 -17.45 -20.94 -22.09
N SER A 270 -18.21 -20.02 -21.48
CA SER A 270 -19.65 -19.91 -21.75
C SER A 270 -19.87 -19.12 -23.05
N ASN A 271 -20.55 -19.77 -23.99
CA ASN A 271 -21.10 -19.19 -25.22
C ASN A 271 -22.27 -18.28 -24.88
#